data_AF-A0A9E6Y135-F1
#
_entry.id   AF-A0A9E6Y135-F1
#
_cell.length_a   1.000
_cell.length_b   1.000
_cell.length_c   1.000
_cell.angle_alpha   90.00
_cell.angle_beta   90.00
_cell.angle_gamma   90.00
#
_symmetry.space_group_name_H-M   'P 1'
#
loop_
_entity.id
_entity.type
_entity.pdbx_description
1 polymer ?
#
loop_
_entity_poly.entity_id
_entity_poly.type
_entity_poly.pdbx_seq_one_letter_code
_entity_poly.pdbx_strand_id
1 'polypeptide(L)'
;MAQALLAAPQTGAADRVEGEAAARRALRAQVGRLERELSALAVSAFPREVVVAVPAARAGCPRLLSFGELEALRDRLSARVADARSALAERTAREEEARALLEQMLLEPGRHRFVKVANADRGVGGCGVWHVRPRLGLIGMLMGWWQVKLSSGCPLSPA
;
A
#
# COMPACT_ATOMS: atom_id res chain seq x y z
N MET A 1 -39.37 -42.29 49.40
CA MET A 1 -40.00 -41.75 48.19
C MET A 1 -39.67 -40.27 48.07
N ALA A 2 -39.46 -39.81 46.84
CA ALA A 2 -39.28 -38.41 46.40
C ALA A 2 -37.90 -37.75 46.59
N GLN A 3 -36.93 -38.32 45.88
CA GLN A 3 -36.08 -37.66 44.87
C GLN A 3 -36.04 -36.10 44.92
N ALA A 4 -34.95 -35.57 45.49
CA ALA A 4 -34.53 -34.20 45.27
C ALA A 4 -34.01 -34.06 43.82
N LEU A 5 -34.79 -33.41 42.96
CA LEU A 5 -34.37 -33.03 41.61
C LEU A 5 -33.28 -31.95 41.72
N LEU A 6 -32.04 -32.35 41.48
CA LEU A 6 -30.90 -31.48 41.18
C LEU A 6 -31.21 -30.71 39.89
N ALA A 7 -31.76 -29.51 40.01
CA ALA A 7 -31.90 -28.57 38.90
C ALA A 7 -30.70 -27.60 38.88
N ALA A 8 -29.62 -27.96 38.17
CA ALA A 8 -28.78 -27.06 37.37
C ALA A 8 -27.69 -27.84 36.63
N PRO A 9 -27.57 -27.67 35.29
CA PRO A 9 -26.44 -26.87 34.78
C PRO A 9 -26.78 -25.94 33.59
N GLN A 10 -28.04 -25.54 33.41
CA GLN A 10 -28.46 -24.79 32.20
C GLN A 10 -27.83 -23.39 32.06
N THR A 11 -27.40 -22.77 33.16
CA THR A 11 -26.85 -21.40 33.18
C THR A 11 -25.48 -21.30 32.49
N GLY A 12 -24.62 -22.32 32.64
CA GLY A 12 -23.27 -22.28 32.06
C GLY A 12 -23.23 -22.53 30.54
N ALA A 13 -24.23 -23.23 30.00
CA ALA A 13 -24.37 -23.43 28.56
C ALA A 13 -24.86 -22.16 27.85
N ALA A 14 -25.85 -21.47 28.44
CA ALA A 14 -26.37 -20.20 27.91
C ALA A 14 -25.29 -19.10 27.93
N ASP A 15 -24.56 -18.96 29.03
CA ASP A 15 -23.45 -18.00 29.18
C ASP A 15 -22.32 -18.26 28.15
N ARG A 16 -22.01 -19.54 27.89
CA ARG A 16 -21.04 -19.91 26.84
C ARG A 16 -21.51 -19.52 25.43
N VAL A 17 -22.78 -19.73 25.11
CA VAL A 17 -23.36 -19.37 23.80
C VAL A 17 -23.37 -17.84 23.61
N GLU A 18 -23.74 -17.09 24.65
CA GLU A 18 -23.69 -15.62 24.64
C GLU A 18 -22.26 -15.09 24.52
N GLY A 19 -21.32 -15.71 25.24
CA GLY A 19 -19.88 -15.42 25.15
C GLY A 19 -19.34 -15.66 23.73
N GLU A 20 -19.67 -16.78 23.10
CA GLU A 20 -19.29 -17.06 21.71
C GLU A 20 -19.89 -16.03 20.74
N ALA A 21 -21.18 -15.70 20.91
CA ALA A 21 -21.85 -14.70 20.09
C ALA A 21 -21.19 -13.32 20.22
N ALA A 22 -20.82 -12.92 21.44
CA ALA A 22 -20.08 -11.69 21.71
C ALA A 22 -18.69 -11.69 21.05
N ALA A 23 -17.94 -12.79 21.19
CA ALA A 23 -16.63 -12.96 20.55
C ALA A 23 -16.71 -12.88 19.02
N ARG A 24 -17.71 -13.51 18.41
CA ARG A 24 -17.97 -13.42 16.96
C ARG A 24 -18.30 -12.01 16.51
N ARG A 25 -19.10 -11.25 17.27
CA ARG A 25 -19.39 -9.84 16.97
C ARG A 25 -18.13 -8.99 17.03
N ALA A 26 -17.31 -9.17 18.07
CA ALA A 26 -16.04 -8.46 18.21
C ALA A 26 -15.09 -8.76 17.03
N LEU A 27 -14.95 -10.02 16.64
CA LEU A 27 -14.07 -10.42 15.55
C LEU A 27 -14.53 -9.87 14.19
N ARG A 28 -15.85 -9.89 13.91
CA ARG A 28 -16.41 -9.23 12.71
C ARG A 28 -16.15 -7.72 12.70
N ALA A 29 -16.23 -7.05 13.86
CA ALA A 29 -15.91 -5.64 13.96
C ALA A 29 -14.42 -5.36 13.67
N GLN A 30 -13.52 -6.25 14.11
CA GLN A 30 -12.09 -6.16 13.77
C GLN A 30 -11.85 -6.33 12.26
N VAL A 31 -12.45 -7.35 11.65
CA VAL A 31 -12.40 -7.58 10.20
C VAL A 31 -12.88 -6.34 9.44
N GLY A 32 -14.06 -5.82 9.77
CA GLY A 32 -14.61 -4.65 9.08
C GLY A 32 -13.76 -3.39 9.26
N ARG A 33 -13.03 -3.24 10.38
CA ARG A 33 -12.06 -2.15 10.55
C ARG A 33 -10.86 -2.32 9.60
N LEU A 34 -10.28 -3.51 9.56
CA LEU A 34 -9.12 -3.81 8.69
C LEU A 34 -9.48 -3.68 7.20
N GLU A 35 -10.68 -4.08 6.79
CA GLU A 35 -11.15 -3.91 5.42
C GLU A 35 -11.29 -2.44 5.02
N ARG A 36 -11.85 -1.60 5.92
CA ARG A 36 -11.93 -0.14 5.69
C ARG A 36 -10.56 0.49 5.59
N GLU A 37 -9.65 0.09 6.47
CA GLU A 37 -8.28 0.58 6.49
C GLU A 37 -7.52 0.21 5.22
N LEU A 38 -7.65 -1.04 4.77
CA LEU A 38 -7.06 -1.48 3.50
C LEU A 38 -7.65 -0.73 2.30
N SER A 39 -8.95 -0.47 2.31
CA SER A 39 -9.63 0.33 1.29
C SER A 39 -9.13 1.78 1.29
N ALA A 40 -8.93 2.37 2.46
CA ALA A 40 -8.38 3.72 2.60
C ALA A 40 -6.94 3.79 2.07
N LEU A 41 -6.10 2.79 2.35
CA LEU A 41 -4.75 2.70 1.79
C LEU A 41 -4.78 2.59 0.26
N ALA A 42 -5.65 1.74 -0.30
CA ALA A 42 -5.81 1.60 -1.75
C ALA A 42 -6.22 2.92 -2.42
N VAL A 43 -7.21 3.63 -1.87
CA VAL A 43 -7.64 4.94 -2.38
C VAL A 43 -6.53 5.98 -2.24
N SER A 44 -5.80 5.98 -1.12
CA SER A 44 -4.69 6.92 -0.92
C SER A 44 -3.57 6.71 -1.94
N ALA A 45 -3.34 5.48 -2.39
CA ALA A 45 -2.33 5.18 -3.38
C ALA A 45 -2.77 5.55 -4.81
N PHE A 46 -4.05 5.44 -5.15
CA PHE A 46 -4.56 5.73 -6.50
C PHE A 46 -4.19 7.16 -6.99
N PRO A 47 -3.83 7.36 -8.28
CA PRO A 47 -3.72 6.37 -9.37
C PRO A 47 -2.36 5.65 -9.43
N ARG A 48 -1.52 5.79 -8.40
CA ARG A 48 -0.19 5.18 -8.38
C ARG A 48 -0.37 3.66 -8.36
N GLU A 49 0.44 2.94 -9.15
CA GLU A 49 0.47 1.47 -9.20
C GLU A 49 1.02 0.88 -7.89
N VAL A 50 0.27 1.04 -6.80
CA VAL A 50 0.46 0.22 -5.62
C VAL A 50 -0.51 -0.93 -5.78
N VAL A 51 0.04 -2.12 -6.04
CA VAL A 51 -0.75 -3.35 -6.12
C VAL A 51 -1.27 -3.67 -4.71
N VAL A 52 -2.31 -2.98 -4.28
CA VAL A 52 -3.16 -3.48 -3.20
C VAL A 52 -4.01 -4.55 -3.88
N ALA A 53 -3.49 -5.77 -3.96
CA ALA A 53 -4.20 -6.89 -4.58
C ALA A 53 -5.50 -7.12 -3.83
N VAL A 54 -6.61 -6.51 -4.25
CA VAL A 54 -7.94 -6.77 -3.71
C VAL A 54 -8.24 -8.22 -4.06
N PRO A 55 -8.50 -9.11 -3.09
CA PRO A 55 -8.74 -10.50 -3.41
C PRO A 55 -10.02 -10.53 -4.24
N ALA A 56 -10.02 -11.27 -5.34
CA ALA A 56 -11.26 -11.66 -5.96
C ALA A 56 -12.15 -12.27 -4.86
N ALA A 57 -13.41 -11.82 -4.77
CA ALA A 57 -14.38 -12.42 -3.87
C ALA A 57 -14.32 -13.93 -4.09
N ARG A 58 -14.07 -14.70 -3.02
CA ARG A 58 -13.99 -16.16 -3.11
C ARG A 58 -15.26 -16.64 -3.81
N ALA A 59 -15.12 -17.31 -4.96
CA ALA A 59 -16.22 -17.92 -5.67
C ALA A 59 -16.90 -18.93 -4.74
N GLY A 60 -18.05 -18.58 -4.20
CA GLY A 60 -18.80 -19.37 -3.23
C GLY A 60 -20.13 -18.71 -2.94
N CYS A 61 -21.11 -19.49 -2.47
CA CYS A 61 -22.40 -18.92 -2.08
C CYS A 61 -22.23 -18.06 -0.82
N PRO A 62 -23.09 -17.03 -0.64
CA PRO A 62 -23.16 -16.28 0.62
C PRO A 62 -23.38 -17.23 1.80
N ARG A 63 -22.39 -17.32 2.71
CA ARG A 63 -22.48 -18.14 3.92
C ARG A 63 -21.88 -17.44 5.11
N LEU A 64 -22.32 -17.85 6.30
CA LEU A 64 -21.69 -17.43 7.54
C LEU A 64 -20.35 -18.15 7.71
N LEU A 65 -19.31 -17.37 8.03
CA LEU A 65 -18.01 -17.92 8.39
C LEU A 65 -18.05 -18.54 9.78
N SER A 66 -17.37 -19.67 9.92
CA SER A 66 -17.05 -20.25 11.24
C SER A 66 -16.12 -19.33 12.03
N PHE A 67 -15.96 -19.60 13.33
CA PHE A 67 -15.10 -18.79 14.20
C PHE A 67 -13.65 -18.79 13.71
N GLY A 68 -13.06 -19.97 13.48
CA GLY A 68 -11.70 -20.09 12.97
C GLY A 68 -11.51 -19.47 11.58
N GLU A 69 -12.52 -19.49 10.72
CA GLU A 69 -12.45 -18.80 9.43
C GLU A 69 -12.45 -17.26 9.57
N LEU A 70 -13.16 -16.72 10.56
CA LEU A 70 -13.10 -15.29 10.87
C LEU A 70 -11.72 -14.90 11.43
N GLU A 71 -11.09 -15.76 12.24
CA GLU A 71 -9.75 -15.50 12.78
C GLU A 71 -8.70 -15.52 11.66
N ALA A 72 -8.76 -16.56 10.81
CA ALA A 72 -7.88 -16.65 9.64
C ALA A 72 -8.09 -15.47 8.67
N LEU A 73 -9.33 -14.96 8.55
CA LEU A 73 -9.61 -13.76 7.76
C LEU A 73 -9.01 -12.51 8.40
N ARG A 74 -9.17 -12.31 9.71
CA ARG A 74 -8.55 -11.21 10.46
C ARG A 74 -7.04 -11.22 10.26
N ASP A 75 -6.38 -12.36 10.47
CA ASP A 75 -4.92 -12.44 10.42
C ASP A 75 -4.38 -12.16 9.00
N ARG A 76 -5.07 -12.68 7.97
CA ARG A 76 -4.74 -12.36 6.58
C ARG A 76 -4.94 -10.87 6.27
N LEU A 77 -5.99 -10.24 6.77
CA LEU A 77 -6.23 -8.81 6.57
C LEU A 77 -5.19 -7.97 7.31
N SER A 78 -4.83 -8.34 8.55
CA SER A 78 -3.79 -7.67 9.33
C SER A 78 -2.44 -7.69 8.60
N ALA A 79 -2.03 -8.86 8.08
CA ALA A 79 -0.81 -8.99 7.29
C ALA A 79 -0.86 -8.09 6.05
N ARG A 80 -1.96 -8.12 5.29
CA ARG A 80 -2.12 -7.30 4.09
C ARG A 80 -2.11 -5.81 4.35
N VAL A 81 -2.68 -5.36 5.47
CA VAL A 81 -2.62 -3.94 5.87
C VAL A 81 -1.18 -3.55 6.19
N ALA A 82 -0.43 -4.41 6.90
CA ALA A 82 0.99 -4.16 7.19
C ALA A 82 1.84 -4.11 5.90
N ASP A 83 1.62 -5.04 4.97
CA ASP A 83 2.29 -5.07 3.68
C ASP A 83 1.98 -3.82 2.86
N ALA A 84 0.70 -3.44 2.76
CA ALA A 84 0.27 -2.26 2.02
C ALA A 84 0.86 -0.96 2.60
N ARG A 85 0.93 -0.84 3.94
CA ARG A 85 1.59 0.28 4.60
C ARG A 85 3.08 0.35 4.26
N SER A 86 3.77 -0.79 4.35
CA SER A 86 5.20 -0.87 4.11
C SER A 86 5.52 -0.51 2.66
N ALA A 87 4.76 -1.06 1.71
CA ALA A 87 4.89 -0.74 0.29
C ALA A 87 4.65 0.76 0.00
N LEU A 88 3.63 1.36 0.63
CA LEU A 88 3.33 2.79 0.45
C LEU A 88 4.43 3.68 1.07
N ALA A 89 4.97 3.30 2.22
CA ALA A 89 6.05 4.02 2.87
C ALA A 89 7.34 3.97 2.04
N GLU A 90 7.74 2.77 1.58
CA GLU A 90 8.90 2.62 0.69
C GLU A 90 8.74 3.42 -0.61
N ARG A 91 7.55 3.39 -1.20
CA ARG A 91 7.29 4.17 -2.41
C ARG A 91 7.43 5.67 -2.15
N THR A 92 6.85 6.16 -1.06
CA THR A 92 6.91 7.57 -0.68
C THR A 92 8.36 8.01 -0.45
N ALA A 93 9.18 7.19 0.21
CA ALA A 93 10.60 7.46 0.40
C ALA A 93 11.35 7.59 -0.94
N ARG A 94 11.15 6.65 -1.88
CA ARG A 94 11.76 6.73 -3.22
C ARG A 94 11.32 7.98 -3.98
N GLU A 95 10.06 8.37 -3.84
CA GLU A 95 9.53 9.58 -4.47
C GLU A 95 10.14 10.86 -3.89
N GLU A 96 10.34 10.91 -2.58
CA GLU A 96 11.00 12.02 -1.89
C GLU A 96 12.47 12.13 -2.30
N GLU A 97 13.20 11.01 -2.36
CA GLU A 97 14.57 10.96 -2.87
C GLU A 97 14.67 11.47 -4.32
N ALA A 98 13.74 11.06 -5.19
CA ALA A 98 13.70 11.51 -6.58
C ALA A 98 13.40 13.02 -6.70
N ARG A 99 12.52 13.56 -5.85
CA ARG A 99 12.25 15.01 -5.79
C ARG A 99 13.49 15.78 -5.32
N ALA A 100 14.14 15.33 -4.26
CA ALA A 100 15.36 15.93 -3.73
C ALA A 100 16.49 15.90 -4.77
N LEU A 101 16.65 14.79 -5.49
CA LEU A 101 17.64 14.67 -6.56
C LEU A 101 17.39 15.68 -7.70
N LEU A 102 16.12 15.88 -8.10
CA LEU A 102 15.80 16.88 -9.11
C LEU A 102 16.14 18.31 -8.63
N GLU A 103 15.83 18.63 -7.37
CA GLU A 103 16.19 19.92 -6.78
C GLU A 103 17.70 20.15 -6.83
N GLN A 104 18.50 19.14 -6.46
CA GLN A 104 19.96 19.19 -6.57
C GLN A 104 20.43 19.33 -8.02
N MET A 105 19.83 18.62 -8.97
CA MET A 105 20.13 18.76 -10.40
C MET A 105 19.88 20.18 -10.92
N LEU A 106 18.81 20.84 -10.44
CA LEU A 106 18.46 22.20 -10.84
C LEU A 106 19.43 23.24 -10.26
N LEU A 107 19.89 23.05 -9.03
CA LEU A 107 20.87 23.92 -8.37
C LEU A 107 22.28 23.75 -8.94
N GLU A 108 22.74 22.50 -9.07
CA GLU A 108 24.12 22.17 -9.43
C GLU A 108 24.19 21.13 -10.56
N PRO A 109 23.68 21.43 -11.77
CA PRO A 109 23.62 20.46 -12.87
C PRO A 109 24.99 19.86 -13.21
N GLY A 110 26.07 20.63 -13.05
CA GLY A 110 27.43 20.15 -13.33
C GLY A 110 27.93 19.02 -12.43
N ARG A 111 27.30 18.79 -11.27
CA ARG A 111 27.58 17.67 -10.36
C ARG A 111 26.77 16.43 -10.69
N HIS A 112 25.63 16.59 -11.34
CA HIS A 112 24.68 15.53 -11.67
C HIS A 112 24.71 15.21 -13.17
N ARG A 113 25.89 15.12 -13.77
CA ARG A 113 26.10 14.95 -15.22
C ARG A 113 25.39 13.70 -15.73
N PHE A 114 24.58 13.85 -16.78
CA PHE A 114 23.81 12.77 -17.42
C PHE A 114 22.78 12.06 -16.55
N VAL A 115 22.54 12.55 -15.33
CA VAL A 115 21.51 11.99 -14.44
C VAL A 115 20.13 12.23 -15.05
N LYS A 116 19.25 11.23 -14.88
CA LYS A 116 17.86 11.25 -15.31
C LYS A 116 16.93 11.01 -14.12
N VAL A 117 15.81 11.70 -14.10
CA VAL A 117 14.72 11.49 -13.14
C VAL A 117 13.40 11.52 -13.91
N ALA A 118 12.63 10.43 -13.86
CA ALA A 118 11.30 10.41 -14.49
C ALA A 118 10.24 11.05 -13.57
N ASN A 119 9.16 11.57 -14.17
CA ASN A 119 8.02 12.06 -13.39
C ASN A 119 7.37 10.94 -12.56
N ALA A 120 7.31 9.72 -13.14
CA ALA A 120 6.77 8.54 -12.46
C ALA A 120 7.53 8.22 -11.16
N ASP A 121 8.85 8.40 -11.14
CA ASP A 121 9.68 8.17 -9.95
C ASP A 121 9.40 9.19 -8.85
N ARG A 122 8.89 10.37 -9.20
CA ARG A 122 8.61 11.47 -8.26
C ARG A 122 7.19 11.44 -7.68
N GLY A 123 6.37 10.47 -8.11
CA GLY A 123 4.95 10.39 -7.78
C GLY A 123 4.08 11.38 -8.57
N VAL A 124 4.62 11.97 -9.64
CA VAL A 124 3.89 12.90 -10.52
C VAL A 124 3.43 12.14 -11.77
N GLY A 125 2.18 12.34 -12.18
CA GLY A 125 1.66 11.77 -13.41
C GLY A 125 2.35 12.31 -14.68
N GLY A 126 1.97 11.75 -15.82
CA GLY A 126 2.41 12.19 -17.14
C GLY A 126 3.75 11.62 -17.60
N CYS A 127 3.99 11.75 -18.91
CA CYS A 127 5.22 11.33 -19.56
C CYS A 127 6.25 12.46 -19.54
N GLY A 128 7.27 12.31 -18.70
CA GLY A 128 8.32 13.31 -18.62
C GLY A 128 9.59 12.76 -17.97
N VAL A 129 10.74 13.10 -18.54
CA VAL A 129 12.05 12.77 -17.98
C VAL A 129 12.89 14.04 -17.90
N TRP A 130 13.36 14.34 -16.70
CA TRP A 130 14.34 15.37 -16.43
C TRP A 130 15.73 14.80 -16.67
N HIS A 131 16.56 15.47 -17.45
CA HIS A 131 17.88 14.98 -17.80
C HIS A 131 18.89 16.13 -17.81
N VAL A 132 19.99 15.96 -17.11
CA VAL A 132 21.14 16.86 -17.21
C VAL A 132 21.91 16.61 -18.49
N ARG A 133 22.04 17.62 -19.34
CA ARG A 133 22.77 17.56 -20.63
C ARG A 133 23.80 18.67 -20.72
N PRO A 134 24.90 18.45 -21.47
CA PRO A 134 25.82 19.54 -21.77
C PRO A 134 25.13 20.57 -22.69
N ARG A 135 25.41 21.85 -22.46
CA ARG A 135 25.02 22.94 -23.36
C ARG A 135 25.90 22.87 -24.61
N LEU A 136 25.34 23.08 -25.80
CA LEU A 136 26.13 23.07 -27.06
C LEU A 136 26.93 21.77 -27.32
N GLY A 137 26.44 20.61 -26.84
CA GLY A 137 27.06 19.31 -27.14
C GLY A 137 28.45 19.14 -26.51
N LEU A 138 29.41 18.63 -27.30
CA LEU A 138 30.76 18.29 -26.81
C LEU A 138 31.50 19.50 -26.22
N ILE A 139 31.29 20.70 -26.77
CA ILE A 139 31.94 21.92 -26.29
C ILE A 139 31.53 22.22 -24.85
N GLY A 140 30.22 22.22 -24.53
CA GLY A 140 29.82 22.45 -23.14
C GLY A 140 30.19 21.31 -22.21
N MET A 141 30.39 20.09 -22.71
CA MET A 141 30.94 19.02 -21.88
C MET A 141 32.38 19.36 -21.44
N LEU A 142 33.23 19.83 -22.36
CA LEU A 142 34.60 20.25 -22.08
C LEU A 142 34.66 21.51 -21.21
N MET A 143 33.76 22.46 -21.43
CA MET A 143 33.70 23.73 -20.69
C MET A 143 32.93 23.63 -19.37
N GLY A 144 32.38 22.47 -19.03
CA GLY A 144 31.58 22.30 -17.81
C GLY A 144 30.23 23.02 -17.82
N TRP A 145 29.69 23.33 -19.01
CA TRP A 145 28.38 23.97 -19.17
C TRP A 145 27.27 22.92 -19.20
N TRP A 146 26.56 22.78 -18.09
CA TRP A 146 25.47 21.81 -17.93
C TRP A 146 24.12 22.50 -17.76
N GLN A 147 23.05 21.83 -18.19
CA GLN A 147 21.68 22.30 -18.02
C GLN A 147 20.73 21.12 -17.80
N VAL A 148 19.68 21.34 -17.03
CA VAL A 148 18.58 20.38 -16.90
C VAL A 148 17.58 20.62 -18.02
N LYS A 149 17.14 19.55 -18.68
CA LYS A 149 16.07 19.58 -19.69
C LYS A 149 14.96 18.62 -19.30
N LEU A 150 13.72 19.06 -19.45
CA LEU A 150 12.55 18.18 -19.40
C LEU A 150 12.20 17.74 -20.82
N SER A 151 12.26 16.44 -21.08
CA SER A 151 11.72 15.86 -22.30
C SER A 151 10.33 15.28 -22.03
N SER A 152 9.36 15.57 -22.90
CA SER A 152 7.98 15.05 -22.86
C SER A 152 7.83 13.62 -23.40
N GLY A 153 8.94 12.93 -23.70
CA GLY A 153 8.89 11.56 -24.21
C GLY A 153 8.42 10.59 -23.12
N CYS A 154 7.49 9.69 -23.45
CA CYS A 154 7.22 8.51 -22.64
C CYS A 154 8.49 7.67 -22.58
N PRO A 155 9.11 7.45 -21.41
CA PRO A 155 10.17 6.47 -21.32
C PRO A 155 9.56 5.11 -21.68
N LEU A 156 10.07 4.47 -22.74
CA LEU A 156 9.80 3.05 -22.96
C LEU A 156 10.29 2.32 -21.70
N SER A 157 9.43 1.50 -21.10
CA SER A 157 9.74 0.76 -19.88
C SER A 157 11.11 0.08 -20.03
N PRO A 158 12.04 0.21 -19.06
CA PRO A 158 13.22 -0.65 -19.06
C PRO A 158 12.73 -2.09 -18.94
N ALA A 159 13.11 -2.93 -19.91
CA ALA A 159 12.88 -4.37 -19.88
C ALA A 159 13.74 -5.04 -18.80
#